data_AF-X1NV20-F1
#
_entry.id   AF-X1NV20-F1
#
_cell.length_a   1.000
_cell.length_b   1.000
_cell.length_c   1.000
_cell.angle_alpha   90.00
_cell.angle_beta   90.00
_cell.angle_gamma   90.00
#
_symmetry.space_group_name_H-M   'P 1'
#
loop_
_entity.id
_entity.type
_entity.pdbx_description
1 polymer ?
#
loop_
_entity_poly.entity_id
_entity_poly.type
_entity_poly.pdbx_seq_one_letter_code
_entity_poly.pdbx_strand_id
1 'polypeptide(L)'
;MMIPTTGIEVVTTEVARGLDIVGTGDMGIGNTTASSAICAVMTGKPVAEVTGRGTGIADRQLEHKVEVIEKALAVNRPDPEQPLGVLARVGGFEIGGLVGAMLAAAAHRIPVVIDGFISGAAALIATALS
;
A
#
# COMPACT_ATOMS: atom_id res chain seq x y z
N MET A 1 -4.85 -13.49 12.22
CA MET A 1 -4.19 -13.48 10.90
C MET A 1 -3.45 -12.15 10.79
N MET A 2 -2.11 -12.14 10.77
CA MET A 2 -1.35 -10.89 10.61
C MET A 2 -1.34 -10.52 9.13
N ILE A 3 -1.74 -9.28 8.83
CA ILE A 3 -2.08 -8.78 7.48
C ILE A 3 -1.07 -9.16 6.36
N PRO A 4 0.28 -9.11 6.55
CA PRO A 4 1.21 -9.39 5.45
C PRO A 4 1.58 -10.87 5.26
N THR A 5 1.21 -11.80 6.15
CA THR A 5 1.77 -13.17 6.12
C THR A 5 1.42 -13.94 4.84
N THR A 6 0.23 -13.74 4.29
CA THR A 6 -0.19 -14.41 3.05
C THR A 6 0.69 -14.04 1.85
N GLY A 7 1.10 -12.77 1.72
CA GLY A 7 2.01 -12.36 0.65
C GLY A 7 3.39 -13.02 0.78
N ILE A 8 3.87 -13.15 2.01
CA ILE A 8 5.14 -13.83 2.32
C ILE A 8 5.06 -15.32 1.94
N GLU A 9 3.99 -16.00 2.35
CA GLU A 9 3.78 -17.43 2.08
C GLU A 9 3.74 -17.73 0.57
N VAL A 10 3.03 -16.89 -0.21
CA VAL A 10 2.94 -17.04 -1.66
C VAL A 10 4.32 -16.92 -2.31
N VAL A 11 5.06 -15.84 -2.02
CA VAL A 11 6.38 -15.65 -2.64
C VAL A 11 7.35 -16.74 -2.20
N THR A 12 7.41 -17.08 -0.91
CA THR A 12 8.30 -18.13 -0.41
C THR A 12 8.03 -19.49 -1.08
N THR A 13 6.76 -19.80 -1.35
CA THR A 13 6.37 -21.03 -2.05
C THR A 13 6.85 -21.04 -3.50
N GLU A 14 6.75 -19.91 -4.20
CA GLU A 14 7.21 -19.78 -5.59
C GLU A 14 8.74 -19.70 -5.71
N VAL A 15 9.45 -19.18 -4.70
CA VAL A 15 10.92 -19.24 -4.64
C VAL A 15 11.41 -20.69 -4.66
N ALA A 16 10.74 -21.60 -3.95
CA ALA A 16 11.07 -23.03 -4.00
C ALA A 16 10.86 -23.66 -5.40
N ARG A 17 10.14 -22.98 -6.29
CA ARG A 17 9.89 -23.38 -7.69
C ARG A 17 10.78 -22.67 -8.70
N GLY A 18 11.73 -21.85 -8.24
CA GLY A 18 12.70 -21.15 -9.10
C GLY A 18 12.27 -19.75 -9.53
N LEU A 19 11.35 -19.10 -8.80
CA LEU A 19 11.02 -17.68 -9.00
C LEU A 19 12.28 -16.80 -8.90
N ASP A 20 12.51 -15.94 -9.88
CA ASP A 20 13.68 -15.07 -9.99
C ASP A 20 13.34 -13.58 -10.19
N ILE A 21 12.06 -13.24 -10.37
CA ILE A 21 11.53 -11.87 -10.42
C ILE A 21 10.07 -11.82 -9.96
N VAL A 22 9.67 -10.74 -9.27
CA VAL A 22 8.28 -10.50 -8.86
C VAL A 22 7.75 -9.24 -9.55
N GLY A 23 6.58 -9.34 -10.18
CA GLY A 23 5.79 -8.17 -10.59
C GLY A 23 4.62 -7.97 -9.64
N THR A 24 4.37 -6.74 -9.21
CA THR A 24 3.23 -6.44 -8.32
C THR A 24 2.05 -5.90 -9.09
N GLY A 25 0.86 -6.15 -8.55
CA GLY A 25 -0.38 -5.62 -9.10
C GLY A 25 -1.52 -5.85 -8.12
N ASP A 26 -2.58 -5.07 -8.26
CA ASP A 26 -3.75 -5.14 -7.40
C ASP A 26 -5.04 -4.96 -8.21
N MET A 27 -6.15 -5.28 -7.56
CA MET A 27 -7.48 -4.93 -8.03
C MET A 27 -8.36 -4.68 -6.80
N GLY A 28 -8.93 -3.49 -6.69
CA GLY A 28 -9.84 -3.14 -5.62
C GLY A 28 -10.56 -1.82 -5.88
N ILE A 29 -11.89 -1.84 -5.84
CA ILE A 29 -12.65 -0.59 -5.98
C ILE A 29 -12.43 0.26 -4.74
N GLY A 30 -11.93 1.48 -4.93
CA GLY A 30 -11.66 2.44 -3.85
C GLY A 30 -10.26 2.35 -3.22
N ASN A 31 -9.42 1.40 -3.62
CA ASN A 31 -8.09 1.22 -3.01
C ASN A 31 -7.11 2.39 -3.26
N THR A 32 -7.33 3.21 -4.28
CA THR A 32 -6.59 4.47 -4.47
C THR A 32 -6.82 5.46 -3.32
N THR A 33 -7.95 5.39 -2.61
CA THR A 33 -8.22 6.19 -1.41
C THR A 33 -7.32 5.74 -0.25
N ALA A 34 -7.28 4.43 0.03
CA ALA A 34 -6.39 3.86 1.06
C ALA A 34 -4.91 4.12 0.73
N SER A 35 -4.53 3.99 -0.54
CA SER A 35 -3.16 4.27 -1.01
C SER A 35 -2.77 5.74 -0.83
N SER A 36 -3.71 6.67 -1.06
CA SER A 36 -3.49 8.11 -0.82
C SER A 36 -3.34 8.40 0.67
N ALA A 37 -4.12 7.74 1.53
CA ALA A 37 -4.00 7.86 2.98
C ALA A 37 -2.64 7.36 3.48
N ILE A 38 -2.19 6.18 3.03
CA ILE A 38 -0.85 5.66 3.32
C ILE A 38 0.22 6.65 2.85
N CYS A 39 0.14 7.11 1.61
CA CYS A 39 1.13 8.02 1.04
C CYS A 39 1.21 9.34 1.84
N ALA A 40 0.07 9.93 2.21
CA ALA A 40 0.04 11.15 3.02
C ALA A 40 0.74 10.95 4.37
N VAL A 41 0.45 9.84 5.07
CA VAL A 41 1.06 9.53 6.37
C VAL A 41 2.56 9.29 6.23
N MET A 42 2.96 8.42 5.30
CA MET A 42 4.36 7.99 5.18
C MET A 42 5.27 9.08 4.61
N THR A 43 4.75 10.01 3.82
CA THR A 43 5.53 11.10 3.21
C THR A 43 5.39 12.45 3.92
N GLY A 44 4.41 12.59 4.82
CA GLY A 44 4.07 13.86 5.48
C GLY A 44 3.46 14.90 4.54
N LYS A 45 3.11 14.53 3.31
CA LYS A 45 2.51 15.44 2.33
C LYS A 45 1.02 15.66 2.58
N PRO A 46 0.48 16.84 2.20
CA PRO A 46 -0.96 17.07 2.24
C PRO A 46 -1.73 16.03 1.43
N VAL A 47 -2.90 15.61 1.93
CA VAL A 47 -3.76 14.62 1.27
C VAL A 47 -4.09 15.03 -0.17
N ALA A 48 -4.37 16.32 -0.38
CA ALA A 48 -4.69 16.87 -1.70
C ALA A 48 -3.56 16.70 -2.74
N GLU A 49 -2.29 16.66 -2.31
CA GLU A 49 -1.15 16.49 -3.23
C GLU A 49 -0.93 15.06 -3.67
N VAL A 50 -1.32 14.09 -2.84
CA VAL A 50 -1.11 12.66 -3.09
C VAL A 50 -2.39 11.96 -3.56
N THR A 51 -3.50 12.68 -3.66
CA THR A 51 -4.79 12.12 -4.08
C THR A 51 -5.10 12.46 -5.52
N GLY A 52 -5.11 11.44 -6.38
CA GLY A 52 -5.52 11.56 -7.78
C GLY A 52 -6.97 11.17 -8.03
N ARG A 53 -7.43 11.41 -9.27
CA ARG A 53 -8.78 11.08 -9.76
C ARG A 53 -9.07 9.57 -9.87
N GLY A 54 -8.05 8.71 -9.74
CA GLY A 54 -8.21 7.27 -9.97
C GLY A 54 -8.80 7.00 -11.36
N THR A 55 -9.99 6.41 -11.41
CA THR A 55 -10.72 6.07 -12.64
C THR A 55 -11.40 7.26 -13.34
N GLY A 56 -10.88 8.49 -13.16
CA GLY A 56 -11.37 9.69 -13.86
C GLY A 56 -12.58 10.38 -13.21
N ILE A 57 -12.67 10.38 -11.87
CA ILE A 57 -13.76 11.08 -11.16
C ILE A 57 -13.75 12.60 -11.41
N ALA A 58 -14.92 13.23 -11.31
CA ALA A 58 -15.10 14.69 -11.47
C ALA A 58 -14.51 15.49 -10.29
N ASP A 59 -14.34 16.80 -10.45
CA ASP A 59 -13.69 17.69 -9.47
C ASP A 59 -14.32 17.62 -8.08
N ARG A 60 -15.65 17.76 -8.00
CA ARG A 60 -16.41 17.61 -6.75
C ARG A 60 -16.18 16.27 -6.06
N GLN A 61 -15.95 15.20 -6.83
CA GLN A 61 -15.72 13.87 -6.28
C GLN A 61 -14.28 13.72 -5.79
N LEU A 62 -13.32 14.41 -6.44
CA LEU A 62 -11.95 14.49 -5.97
C LEU A 62 -11.87 15.26 -4.64
N GLU A 63 -12.53 16.42 -4.55
CA GLU A 63 -12.63 17.20 -3.31
C GLU A 63 -13.23 16.34 -2.18
N HIS A 64 -14.36 15.69 -2.45
CA HIS A 64 -14.97 14.79 -1.47
C HIS A 64 -14.06 13.61 -1.08
N LYS A 65 -13.30 13.06 -2.03
CA LYS A 65 -12.34 11.98 -1.76
C LYS A 65 -11.23 12.46 -0.81
N VAL A 66 -10.72 13.68 -1.01
CA VAL A 66 -9.73 14.29 -0.11
C VAL A 66 -10.31 14.45 1.29
N GLU A 67 -11.52 15.00 1.43
CA GLU A 67 -12.20 15.16 2.72
C GLU A 67 -12.39 13.82 3.46
N VAL A 68 -12.77 12.76 2.73
CA VAL A 68 -12.95 11.42 3.29
C VAL A 68 -11.62 10.87 3.82
N ILE A 69 -10.53 11.07 3.09
CA ILE A 69 -9.20 10.64 3.53
C ILE A 69 -8.77 11.42 4.77
N GLU A 70 -8.90 12.74 4.78
CA GLU A 70 -8.57 13.57 5.94
C GLU A 70 -9.36 13.15 7.18
N LYS A 71 -10.66 12.87 7.01
CA LYS A 71 -11.51 12.34 8.09
C LYS A 71 -11.00 10.97 8.57
N ALA A 72 -10.63 10.08 7.67
CA ALA A 72 -10.09 8.76 8.02
C ALA A 72 -8.79 8.88 8.82
N LEU A 73 -7.90 9.81 8.44
CA LEU A 73 -6.66 10.10 9.17
C LEU A 73 -6.94 10.68 10.55
N ALA A 74 -7.88 11.62 10.67
CA ALA A 74 -8.24 12.23 11.96
C ALA A 74 -8.85 11.23 12.96
N VAL A 75 -9.66 10.28 12.47
CA VAL A 75 -10.28 9.22 13.28
C VAL A 75 -9.26 8.18 13.71
N ASN A 76 -8.45 7.68 12.78
CA ASN A 76 -7.57 6.54 13.05
C ASN A 76 -6.21 6.94 13.63
N ARG A 77 -5.77 8.17 13.42
CA ARG A 77 -4.49 8.73 13.91
C ARG A 77 -3.31 7.76 13.68
N PRO A 78 -3.06 7.31 12.44
CA PRO A 78 -1.94 6.44 12.14
C PRO A 78 -0.61 7.13 12.49
N ASP A 79 0.31 6.37 13.07
CA ASP A 79 1.65 6.82 13.44
C ASP A 79 2.63 6.40 12.34
N PRO A 80 3.29 7.35 11.63
CA PRO A 80 4.22 7.02 10.56
C PRO A 80 5.45 6.21 11.05
N GLU A 81 5.79 6.28 12.34
CA GLU A 81 6.88 5.47 12.93
C GLU A 81 6.46 4.00 13.15
N GLN A 82 5.18 3.67 12.93
CA GLN A 82 4.64 2.32 13.04
C GLN A 82 4.00 1.88 11.71
N PRO A 83 4.77 1.49 10.68
CA PRO A 83 4.24 1.25 9.33
C PRO A 83 3.18 0.14 9.27
N LEU A 84 3.32 -0.93 10.07
CA LEU A 84 2.26 -1.93 10.21
C LEU A 84 0.98 -1.35 10.83
N GLY A 85 1.13 -0.40 11.76
CA GLY A 85 0.02 0.36 12.33
C GLY A 85 -0.65 1.27 11.30
N VAL A 86 0.10 1.92 10.41
CA VAL A 86 -0.44 2.69 9.28
C VAL A 86 -1.26 1.78 8.36
N LEU A 87 -0.68 0.67 7.92
CA LEU A 87 -1.35 -0.32 7.07
C LEU A 87 -2.63 -0.86 7.72
N ALA A 88 -2.59 -1.19 9.01
CA ALA A 88 -3.75 -1.73 9.73
C ALA A 88 -4.88 -0.70 9.93
N ARG A 89 -4.54 0.59 10.03
CA ARG A 89 -5.50 1.66 10.33
C ARG A 89 -6.17 2.24 9.10
N VAL A 90 -5.42 2.43 8.02
CA VAL A 90 -5.90 3.17 6.83
C VAL A 90 -5.57 2.50 5.50
N GLY A 91 -4.95 1.31 5.53
CA GLY A 91 -4.64 0.53 4.34
C GLY A 91 -5.78 -0.38 3.87
N GLY A 92 -5.40 -1.41 3.12
CA GLY A 92 -6.29 -2.44 2.59
C GLY A 92 -5.62 -3.81 2.59
N PHE A 93 -6.41 -4.88 2.48
CA PHE A 93 -5.89 -6.26 2.50
C PHE A 93 -4.99 -6.53 1.29
N GLU A 94 -5.36 -6.02 0.13
CA GLU A 94 -4.60 -6.09 -1.12
C GLU A 94 -3.23 -5.43 -0.98
N ILE A 95 -3.17 -4.24 -0.34
CA ILE A 95 -1.92 -3.53 -0.05
C ILE A 95 -1.06 -4.36 0.91
N GLY A 96 -1.69 -4.95 1.94
CA GLY A 96 -1.00 -5.82 2.89
C GLY A 96 -0.40 -7.08 2.25
N GLY A 97 -1.12 -7.68 1.30
CA GLY A 97 -0.61 -8.78 0.49
C GLY A 97 0.63 -8.38 -0.31
N LEU A 98 0.59 -7.20 -0.94
CA LEU A 98 1.74 -6.66 -1.68
C LEU A 98 2.94 -6.36 -0.77
N VAL A 99 2.72 -5.79 0.42
CA VAL A 99 3.77 -5.57 1.42
C VAL A 99 4.46 -6.89 1.77
N GLY A 100 3.68 -7.94 2.05
CA GLY A 100 4.21 -9.27 2.35
C GLY A 100 5.03 -9.85 1.19
N ALA A 101 4.53 -9.74 -0.04
CA ALA A 101 5.21 -10.22 -1.22
C ALA A 101 6.56 -9.49 -1.45
N MET A 102 6.58 -8.16 -1.28
CA MET A 102 7.78 -7.34 -1.40
C MET A 102 8.82 -7.70 -0.34
N LEU A 103 8.41 -7.88 0.91
CA LEU A 103 9.31 -8.27 2.01
C LEU A 103 9.94 -9.65 1.78
N ALA A 104 9.15 -10.62 1.32
CA ALA A 104 9.66 -11.96 1.01
C ALA A 104 10.62 -11.95 -0.19
N ALA A 105 10.28 -11.22 -1.25
CA ALA A 105 11.17 -11.06 -2.40
C ALA A 105 12.51 -10.43 -1.98
N ALA A 106 12.46 -9.37 -1.15
CA ALA A 106 13.66 -8.73 -0.60
C ALA A 106 14.50 -9.69 0.25
N ALA A 107 13.87 -10.48 1.13
CA ALA A 107 14.56 -11.49 1.95
C ALA A 107 15.28 -12.55 1.11
N HIS A 108 14.74 -12.89 -0.07
CA HIS A 108 15.33 -13.81 -1.02
C HIS A 108 16.25 -13.14 -2.06
N ARG A 109 16.47 -11.82 -1.98
CA ARG A 109 17.25 -11.02 -2.95
C ARG A 109 16.72 -11.13 -4.39
N ILE A 110 15.40 -11.23 -4.51
CA ILE A 110 14.68 -11.26 -5.79
C ILE A 110 14.19 -9.85 -6.13
N PRO A 111 14.47 -9.33 -7.35
CA PRO A 111 14.00 -8.02 -7.76
C PRO A 111 12.47 -7.96 -7.84
N VAL A 112 11.92 -6.80 -7.47
CA VAL A 112 10.48 -6.50 -7.54
C VAL A 112 10.25 -5.37 -8.53
N VAL A 113 9.39 -5.60 -9.51
CA VAL A 113 8.87 -4.58 -10.42
C VAL A 113 7.58 -4.01 -9.82
N ILE A 114 7.65 -2.75 -9.42
CA ILE A 114 6.51 -1.99 -8.88
C ILE A 114 5.67 -1.49 -10.07
N ASP A 115 4.37 -1.77 -10.05
CA ASP A 115 3.41 -1.31 -11.06
C ASP A 115 3.02 0.17 -10.87
N GLY A 116 1.86 0.44 -10.27
CA GLY A 116 1.31 1.78 -10.15
C GLY A 116 1.25 2.31 -8.73
N PHE A 117 0.36 3.29 -8.52
CA PHE A 117 0.25 4.04 -7.26
C PHE A 117 -0.02 3.16 -6.02
N ILE A 118 -0.87 2.15 -6.14
CA ILE A 118 -1.23 1.26 -5.02
C ILE A 118 -0.03 0.37 -4.65
N SER A 119 0.61 -0.23 -5.65
CA SER A 119 1.87 -0.96 -5.45
C SER A 119 2.95 -0.05 -4.86
N GLY A 120 3.05 1.21 -5.28
CA GLY A 120 3.96 2.20 -4.68
C GLY A 120 3.65 2.48 -3.21
N ALA A 121 2.37 2.56 -2.82
CA ALA A 121 1.98 2.71 -1.42
C ALA A 121 2.35 1.47 -0.58
N ALA A 122 2.20 0.26 -1.14
CA ALA A 122 2.71 -0.95 -0.50
C ALA A 122 4.24 -0.92 -0.36
N ALA A 123 4.96 -0.43 -1.38
CA ALA A 123 6.41 -0.31 -1.34
C ALA A 123 6.87 0.65 -0.24
N LEU A 124 6.20 1.81 -0.04
CA LEU A 124 6.50 2.73 1.06
C LEU A 124 6.44 2.03 2.43
N ILE A 125 5.37 1.25 2.66
CA ILE A 125 5.23 0.48 3.90
C ILE A 125 6.33 -0.57 4.01
N ALA A 126 6.58 -1.35 2.95
CA ALA A 126 7.58 -2.41 2.96
C ALA A 126 8.99 -1.86 3.25
N THR A 127 9.38 -0.74 2.62
CA THR A 127 10.67 -0.09 2.85
C THR A 127 10.82 0.50 4.25
N ALA A 128 9.72 0.92 4.89
CA ALA A 128 9.78 1.43 6.25
C ALA A 128 9.87 0.32 7.31
N LEU A 129 9.65 -0.94 6.93
CA LEU A 129 9.71 -2.11 7.83
C LEU A 129 11.07 -2.82 7.80
N SER A 130 11.93 -2.53 6.82
CA SER A 130 13.17 -3.26 6.52
C SER A 130 14.43 -2.40 6.63
#